data_AF-A0A2A5WKH0-F1
#
_entry.id   AF-A0A2A5WKH0-F1
#
_cell.length_a   1.000
_cell.length_b   1.000
_cell.length_c   1.000
_cell.angle_alpha   90.00
_cell.angle_beta   90.00
_cell.angle_gamma   90.00
#
_symmetry.space_group_name_H-M   'P 1'
#
loop_
_entity.id
_entity.type
_entity.pdbx_description
1 polymer ?
#
loop_
_entity_poly.entity_id
_entity_poly.type
_entity_poly.pdbx_seq_one_letter_code
_entity_poly.pdbx_strand_id
1 'polypeptide(L)'
;KDPYVGALRRCHRRGKRDYFLDRLLSAAVIEARGTERFGCLATAISDPELARFYDTLARSEATHTQLFLDLATEYFTPDEVTDRWSFWLDQEAELFSKLPILPRLH
;
A
#
# COMPACT_ATOMS: atom_id res chain seq x y z
N LYS A 1 11.83 13.36 -1.58
CA LYS A 1 10.82 12.72 -0.70
C LYS A 1 9.60 12.41 -1.55
N ASP A 2 8.98 11.25 -1.33
CA ASP A 2 7.83 10.77 -2.07
C ASP A 2 6.53 11.51 -1.66
N PRO A 3 5.80 12.16 -2.58
CA PRO A 3 4.60 12.93 -2.25
C PRO A 3 3.42 12.04 -1.83
N TYR A 4 3.31 10.82 -2.36
CA TYR A 4 2.28 9.85 -2.02
C TYR A 4 2.46 9.33 -0.59
N VAL A 5 3.64 8.77 -0.29
CA VAL A 5 3.95 8.26 1.07
C VAL A 5 3.91 9.39 2.09
N GLY A 6 4.39 10.58 1.70
CA GLY A 6 4.33 11.77 2.53
C GLY A 6 2.90 12.21 2.85
N ALA A 7 1.95 12.02 1.92
CA ALA A 7 0.54 12.33 2.13
C ALA A 7 -0.13 11.34 3.09
N LEU A 8 0.04 10.03 2.86
CA LEU A 8 -0.51 8.99 3.72
C LEU A 8 -0.04 9.13 5.17
N ARG A 9 1.26 9.43 5.39
CA ARG A 9 1.82 9.63 6.74
C ARG A 9 1.15 10.77 7.51
N ARG A 10 0.57 11.77 6.84
CA ARG A 10 -0.15 12.86 7.53
C ARG A 10 -1.51 12.41 8.08
N CYS A 11 -2.05 11.30 7.59
CA CYS A 11 -3.31 10.71 8.05
C CYS A 11 -3.15 9.81 9.29
N HIS A 12 -1.90 9.60 9.74
CA HIS A 12 -1.62 8.82 10.95
C HIS A 12 -2.20 9.50 12.19
N ARG A 13 -2.99 8.74 12.96
CA ARG A 13 -3.50 9.15 14.26
C ARG A 13 -2.37 9.28 15.27
N ARG A 14 -2.61 10.13 16.27
CA ARG A 14 -1.72 10.30 17.42
C ARG A 14 -2.03 9.23 18.48
N GLY A 15 -1.06 8.96 19.36
CA GLY A 15 -1.18 7.94 20.40
C GLY A 15 -0.54 6.62 19.97
N LYS A 16 0.18 5.96 20.88
CA LYS A 16 1.06 4.82 20.56
C LYS A 16 0.32 3.67 19.88
N ARG A 17 -0.89 3.34 20.35
CA ARG A 17 -1.70 2.22 19.86
C ARG A 17 -2.29 2.52 18.48
N ASP A 18 -2.96 3.65 18.32
CA ASP A 18 -3.56 4.05 17.04
C ASP A 18 -2.52 4.27 15.95
N TYR A 19 -1.39 4.89 16.31
CA TYR A 19 -0.25 5.05 15.40
C TYR A 19 0.32 3.71 14.96
N PHE A 20 0.34 2.71 15.84
CA PHE A 20 0.82 1.38 15.48
C PHE A 20 -0.10 0.70 14.45
N LEU A 21 -1.41 0.70 14.68
CA LEU A 21 -2.38 0.18 13.70
C LEU A 21 -2.26 0.93 12.36
N ASP A 22 -2.19 2.25 12.41
CA ASP A 22 -2.09 3.09 11.22
C ASP A 22 -0.80 2.84 10.43
N ARG A 23 0.32 2.56 11.11
CA ARG A 23 1.57 2.20 10.44
C ARG A 23 1.49 0.86 9.74
N LEU A 24 0.85 -0.15 10.32
CA LEU A 24 0.68 -1.46 9.70
C LEU A 24 -0.21 -1.34 8.46
N LEU A 25 -1.39 -0.74 8.61
CA LEU A 25 -2.37 -0.66 7.53
C LEU A 25 -1.94 0.28 6.39
N SER A 26 -1.32 1.43 6.71
CA SER A 26 -0.79 2.29 5.65
C SER A 26 0.39 1.66 4.91
N ALA A 27 1.19 0.83 5.56
CA ALA A 27 2.23 0.05 4.87
C ALA A 27 1.59 -0.99 3.94
N ALA A 28 0.58 -1.74 4.41
CA ALA A 28 -0.17 -2.67 3.56
C ALA A 28 -0.75 -1.99 2.31
N VAL A 29 -1.33 -0.79 2.47
CA VAL A 29 -1.85 -0.01 1.32
C VAL A 29 -0.76 0.40 0.34
N ILE A 30 0.41 0.82 0.83
CA ILE A 30 1.54 1.20 -0.04
C ILE A 30 2.01 0.01 -0.86
N GLU A 31 2.21 -1.15 -0.23
CA GLU A 31 2.62 -2.37 -0.92
C GLU A 31 1.55 -2.83 -1.91
N ALA A 32 0.26 -2.75 -1.55
CA ALA A 32 -0.85 -3.11 -2.44
C ALA A 32 -0.88 -2.26 -3.72
N ARG A 33 -0.62 -0.94 -3.61
CA ARG A 33 -0.47 -0.05 -4.78
C ARG A 33 0.78 -0.41 -5.59
N GLY A 34 1.86 -0.84 -4.93
CA GLY A 34 3.06 -1.37 -5.56
C GLY A 34 2.76 -2.61 -6.40
N THR A 35 2.03 -3.59 -5.83
CA THR A 35 1.55 -4.78 -6.54
C THR A 35 0.77 -4.42 -7.80
N GLU A 36 -0.21 -3.52 -7.70
CA GLU A 36 -1.02 -3.12 -8.85
C GLU A 36 -0.16 -2.48 -9.95
N ARG A 37 0.69 -1.50 -9.59
CA ARG A 37 1.53 -0.79 -10.56
C ARG A 37 2.54 -1.73 -11.24
N PHE A 38 3.19 -2.62 -10.48
CA PHE A 38 4.08 -3.61 -11.08
C PHE A 38 3.33 -4.61 -11.95
N GLY A 39 2.11 -5.03 -11.58
CA GLY A 39 1.26 -5.87 -12.42
C GLY A 39 0.89 -5.19 -13.75
N CYS A 40 0.54 -3.90 -13.72
CA CYS A 40 0.32 -3.12 -14.94
C CYS A 40 1.58 -3.04 -15.82
N LEU A 41 2.76 -2.86 -15.22
CA LEU A 41 4.02 -2.86 -15.97
C LEU A 41 4.34 -4.23 -16.58
N ALA A 42 4.20 -5.30 -15.80
CA ALA A 42 4.43 -6.67 -16.24
C ALA A 42 3.55 -7.05 -17.44
N THR A 43 2.32 -6.53 -17.50
CA THR A 43 1.37 -6.80 -18.59
C THR A 43 1.56 -5.90 -19.82
N ALA A 44 2.06 -4.67 -19.64
CA ALA A 44 2.21 -3.71 -20.73
C ALA A 44 3.57 -3.77 -21.45
N ILE A 45 4.61 -4.28 -20.80
CA ILE A 45 5.97 -4.30 -21.35
C ILE A 45 6.14 -5.44 -22.37
N SER A 46 6.71 -5.12 -23.53
CA SER A 46 6.97 -6.10 -24.59
C SER A 46 8.21 -6.95 -24.37
N ASP A 47 9.18 -6.46 -23.58
CA ASP A 47 10.38 -7.21 -23.21
C ASP A 47 10.01 -8.34 -22.22
N PRO A 48 10.17 -9.62 -22.61
CA PRO A 48 9.75 -10.74 -21.76
C PRO A 48 10.55 -10.89 -20.48
N GLU A 49 11.83 -10.49 -20.46
CA GLU A 49 12.66 -10.57 -19.25
C GLU A 49 12.22 -9.52 -18.24
N LEU A 50 12.01 -8.29 -18.72
CA LEU A 50 11.56 -7.19 -17.88
C LEU A 50 10.12 -7.39 -17.38
N ALA A 51 9.24 -7.95 -18.21
CA ALA A 51 7.89 -8.33 -17.80
C ALA A 51 7.89 -9.34 -16.64
N ARG A 52 8.72 -10.40 -16.73
CA ARG A 52 8.90 -11.39 -15.65
C ARG A 52 9.49 -10.78 -14.38
N PHE A 53 10.42 -9.85 -14.54
CA PHE A 53 11.01 -9.13 -13.40
C PHE A 53 9.93 -8.36 -12.64
N TYR A 54 9.08 -7.58 -13.33
CA TYR A 54 8.00 -6.86 -12.66
C TYR A 54 6.91 -7.77 -12.08
N ASP A 55 6.58 -8.89 -12.72
CA ASP A 55 5.65 -9.89 -12.14
C ASP A 55 6.20 -10.44 -10.80
N THR A 56 7.52 -10.71 -10.75
CA THR A 56 8.19 -11.18 -9.53
C THR A 56 8.09 -10.13 -8.42
N LEU A 57 8.32 -8.85 -8.74
CA LEU A 57 8.16 -7.75 -7.79
C LEU A 57 6.71 -7.64 -7.31
N ALA A 58 5.73 -7.68 -8.20
CA ALA A 58 4.31 -7.61 -7.85
C ALA A 58 3.91 -8.70 -6.83
N ARG A 59 4.40 -9.93 -7.00
CA ARG A 59 4.18 -11.04 -6.06
C ARG A 59 4.82 -10.82 -4.69
N SER A 60 6.01 -10.22 -4.67
CA SER A 60 6.69 -9.86 -3.41
C SER A 60 5.88 -8.82 -2.63
N GLU A 61 5.44 -7.76 -3.30
CA GLU A 61 4.61 -6.70 -2.71
C GLU A 61 3.26 -7.25 -2.19
N ALA A 62 2.66 -8.22 -2.91
CA ALA A 62 1.42 -8.87 -2.46
C ALA A 62 1.64 -9.68 -1.17
N THR A 63 2.81 -10.31 -1.05
CA THR A 63 3.21 -11.04 0.16
C THR A 63 3.42 -10.06 1.33
N HIS A 64 4.04 -8.90 1.09
CA HIS A 64 4.21 -7.88 2.13
C HIS A 64 2.88 -7.25 2.55
N THR A 65 1.97 -7.01 1.61
CA THR A 65 0.60 -6.55 1.89
C THR A 65 -0.07 -7.48 2.89
N GLN A 66 -0.05 -8.80 2.60
CA GLN A 66 -0.63 -9.81 3.48
C GLN A 66 0.06 -9.83 4.84
N LEU A 67 1.40 -9.78 4.88
CA LEU A 67 2.17 -9.74 6.12
C LEU A 67 1.74 -8.60 7.05
N PHE A 68 1.56 -7.39 6.51
CA PHE A 68 1.13 -6.24 7.33
C PHE A 68 -0.32 -6.38 7.81
N LEU A 69 -1.21 -6.96 7.02
CA LEU A 69 -2.58 -7.26 7.44
C LEU A 69 -2.61 -8.33 8.54
N ASP A 70 -1.83 -9.40 8.39
CA ASP A 70 -1.71 -10.47 9.38
C ASP A 70 -1.20 -9.90 10.72
N LEU A 71 -0.15 -9.08 10.67
CA LEU A 71 0.36 -8.38 11.85
C LEU A 71 -0.69 -7.45 12.47
N ALA A 72 -1.51 -6.76 11.67
CA ALA A 72 -2.59 -5.94 12.20
C ALA A 72 -3.63 -6.80 12.93
N THR A 73 -4.01 -7.95 12.37
CA THR A 73 -4.97 -8.87 13.00
C THR A 73 -4.42 -9.61 14.22
N GLU A 74 -3.10 -9.75 14.35
CA GLU A 74 -2.45 -10.33 15.53
C GLU A 74 -2.54 -9.39 16.75
N TYR A 75 -2.39 -8.07 16.53
CA TYR A 75 -2.31 -7.10 17.62
C TYR A 75 -3.62 -6.32 17.90
N PHE A 76 -4.61 -6.41 17.02
CA PHE A 76 -5.85 -5.66 17.08
C PHE A 76 -7.05 -6.56 16.81
N THR A 77 -8.23 -6.14 17.28
CA THR A 77 -9.45 -6.90 17.00
C THR A 77 -9.82 -6.84 15.52
N PRO A 78 -10.49 -7.87 14.97
CA PRO A 78 -10.92 -7.88 13.56
C PRO A 78 -11.75 -6.65 13.16
N ASP A 79 -12.63 -6.17 14.05
CA ASP A 79 -13.46 -4.99 13.79
C ASP A 79 -12.60 -3.72 13.67
N GLU A 80 -11.63 -3.52 14.57
CA GLU A 80 -10.72 -2.38 14.50
C GLU A 80 -9.87 -2.38 13.23
N VAL A 81 -9.39 -3.55 12.82
CA VAL A 81 -8.63 -3.72 11.58
C VAL A 81 -9.52 -3.42 10.38
N THR A 82 -10.73 -3.99 10.34
CA THR A 82 -11.66 -3.85 9.21
C THR A 82 -12.11 -2.40 9.02
N ASP A 83 -12.56 -1.75 10.10
CA ASP A 83 -12.99 -0.35 10.05
C ASP A 83 -11.84 0.56 9.62
N ARG A 84 -10.65 0.33 10.17
CA ARG A 84 -9.50 1.17 9.86
C ARG A 84 -8.92 0.89 8.47
N TRP A 85 -9.00 -0.34 7.99
CA TRP A 85 -8.61 -0.72 6.64
C TRP A 85 -9.48 -0.02 5.60
N SER A 86 -10.80 -0.03 5.81
CA SER A 86 -11.77 0.68 4.96
C SER A 86 -11.42 2.17 4.85
N PHE A 87 -11.14 2.83 6.00
CA PHE A 87 -10.66 4.21 6.01
C PHE A 87 -9.41 4.41 5.16
N TRP A 88 -8.42 3.51 5.24
CA TRP A 88 -7.17 3.66 4.49
C TRP A 88 -7.37 3.51 2.99
N LEU A 89 -8.25 2.61 2.55
CA LEU A 89 -8.60 2.46 1.14
C LEU A 89 -9.27 3.71 0.58
N ASP A 90 -10.25 4.26 1.30
CA ASP A 90 -10.94 5.50 0.90
C ASP A 90 -9.97 6.69 0.84
N GLN A 91 -9.12 6.83 1.86
CA GLN A 91 -8.14 7.92 1.93
C GLN A 91 -7.06 7.81 0.85
N GLU A 92 -6.56 6.60 0.58
CA GLU A 92 -5.58 6.40 -0.49
C GLU A 92 -6.18 6.75 -1.84
N ALA A 93 -7.39 6.28 -2.15
CA ALA A 93 -8.06 6.57 -3.41
C ALA A 93 -8.27 8.09 -3.60
N GLU A 94 -8.72 8.78 -2.54
CA GLU A 94 -8.89 10.23 -2.56
C GLU A 94 -7.54 10.95 -2.80
N LEU A 95 -6.49 10.59 -2.07
CA LEU A 95 -5.17 11.20 -2.21
C LEU A 95 -4.56 10.93 -3.57
N PHE A 96 -4.61 9.68 -4.04
CA PHE A 96 -4.08 9.24 -5.31
C PHE A 96 -4.70 10.02 -6.48
N SER A 97 -6.02 10.23 -6.44
CA SER A 97 -6.74 10.99 -7.48
C SER A 97 -6.28 12.45 -7.62
N LYS A 98 -5.67 13.02 -6.59
CA LYS A 98 -5.21 14.42 -6.53
C LYS A 98 -3.73 14.58 -6.81
N LEU A 99 -2.97 13.49 -6.85
CA LEU A 99 -1.52 13.55 -7.06
C LEU A 99 -1.18 13.68 -8.55
N PRO A 100 -0.14 14.46 -8.89
CA PRO A 100 0.33 14.53 -10.26
C PRO A 100 0.90 13.18 -10.70
N ILE A 101 0.72 12.85 -11.98
CA ILE A 101 1.36 11.67 -12.58
C ILE A 101 2.86 11.93 -12.66
N LEU A 102 3.64 11.10 -11.96
CA LEU A 102 5.10 11.16 -11.93
C LEU A 102 5.67 9.76 -12.21
N PRO A 103 6.86 9.65 -12.83
CA PRO A 103 7.55 8.37 -13.01
C PRO A 103 8.14 7.90 -11.68
N ARG A 104 7.26 7.44 -10.78
CA ARG A 104 7.53 6.94 -9.44
C ARG A 104 6.65 5.71 -9.22
N LEU A 105 7.15 4.75 -8.44
CA LEU A 105 6.34 3.61 -8.03
C LEU A 105 5.18 4.03 -7.12
N HIS A 106 5.34 5.14 -6.39
CA HIS A 106 4.36 5.73 -5.48
C HIS A 106 4.17 7.22 -5.84
#